data_AF-A0A0C4F2B9-F1
#
_entry.id   AF-A0A0C4F2B9-F1
#
_cell.length_a   1.000
_cell.length_b   1.000
_cell.length_c   1.000
_cell.angle_alpha   90.00
_cell.angle_beta   90.00
_cell.angle_gamma   90.00
#
_symmetry.space_group_name_H-M   'P 1'
#
loop_
_entity.id
_entity.type
_entity.pdbx_description
1 polymer ?
#
loop_
_entity_poly.entity_id
_entity_poly.type
_entity_poly.pdbx_seq_one_letter_code
_entity_poly.pdbx_strand_id
1 'polypeptide(L)'
;MTIDLPITPDSVPDGPSLISHLNDPEISEQRKQDVLQQLASWLKTEEEGGILPEDRLTFLDELSLDLPSIILHRVGSKKTAQSLPPSATRLASPDATILNSLVRHGSPKEVFMALTTTILQFLTESPLDLAPPSPSEDHHVHDSLPNPPRNLDDGTFLRFILSPLSTVILKILTKSRNPRAFYDPFCQCLLGLLDRCGGRGESQQQQEDDDDEGVGRSVKTYQEIVDVCQKAVALHADLESKAILLLASSAALIFASPSNEFPLGKAFLCHRDPKWRASFSRLLRAESAPKDSRVGHLFSAETDPVQVIQAIIAPILGALAPRQIKEKIIQISGPLVAGSEDNHLLASLDELGYGTLSGHQLVRLTRQGALVIQAFDRFSKIGADKEPTQTNKEEVEGLIAPSFVEAGLFLLLSERSEGLRLSEELGSKLIGLASSDATGSNRLLIFRSLAYMVHDLDPPPTRLEFLAALIGRHPSQPNIKSALVKRDRKREPIASILPPLILSLIHSTPFDLNHVDQALLSGNEDDWSTVDELLKYVVERLNLVYLLLKTDTHNLTGIRTGELNARIKQLLISPVHGWMADRTGGQDASAPAIKTDRRLAGLLFSVTVSLELCVDLLNQI
;
A
#
# COMPACT_ATOMS: atom_id res chain seq x y z
N MET A 1 47.95 6.40 -15.11
CA MET A 1 48.32 5.00 -15.41
C MET A 1 47.02 4.22 -15.45
N THR A 2 46.55 3.84 -16.63
CA THR A 2 45.36 3.01 -16.79
C THR A 2 45.70 1.58 -16.44
N ILE A 3 45.21 1.10 -15.30
CA ILE A 3 45.19 -0.34 -15.00
C ILE A 3 44.14 -0.94 -15.93
N ASP A 4 44.58 -1.49 -17.06
CA ASP A 4 43.78 -2.47 -17.78
C ASP A 4 43.88 -3.76 -16.98
N LEU A 5 42.76 -4.19 -16.39
CA LEU A 5 42.57 -5.53 -15.83
C LEU A 5 41.92 -6.38 -16.93
N PRO A 6 42.67 -6.99 -17.88
CA PRO A 6 42.08 -7.98 -18.76
C PRO A 6 41.82 -9.23 -17.93
N ILE A 7 40.55 -9.51 -17.61
CA ILE A 7 40.16 -10.84 -17.13
C ILE A 7 40.31 -11.78 -18.32
N THR A 8 41.42 -12.52 -18.38
CA THR A 8 41.65 -13.50 -19.45
C THR A 8 40.99 -14.84 -19.10
N PRO A 9 40.55 -15.64 -20.09
CA PRO A 9 39.88 -16.91 -19.84
C PRO A 9 40.71 -17.90 -19.00
N ASP A 10 42.05 -17.79 -19.11
CA ASP A 10 43.02 -18.76 -18.63
C ASP A 10 43.71 -18.35 -17.30
N SER A 11 43.40 -17.16 -16.76
CA SER A 11 44.02 -16.64 -15.52
C SER A 11 42.99 -16.21 -14.49
N VAL A 12 43.17 -16.62 -13.23
CA VAL A 12 42.36 -16.14 -12.10
C VAL A 12 42.58 -14.62 -11.93
N PRO A 13 41.53 -13.79 -11.86
CA PRO A 13 41.68 -12.37 -11.59
C PRO A 13 42.27 -12.13 -10.20
N ASP A 14 42.96 -11.01 -10.00
CA ASP A 14 43.44 -10.61 -8.67
C ASP A 14 42.31 -9.90 -7.89
N GLY A 15 41.89 -10.47 -6.77
CA GLY A 15 40.74 -10.02 -5.98
C GLY A 15 40.90 -8.58 -5.46
N PRO A 16 41.99 -8.25 -4.73
CA PRO A 16 42.27 -6.90 -4.25
C PRO A 16 42.33 -5.85 -5.37
N SER A 17 42.98 -6.17 -6.50
CA SER A 17 43.02 -5.26 -7.66
C SER A 17 41.64 -5.05 -8.29
N LEU A 18 40.82 -6.09 -8.38
CA LEU A 18 39.43 -5.99 -8.85
C LEU A 18 38.60 -5.07 -7.94
N ILE A 19 38.65 -5.28 -6.63
CA ILE A 19 37.90 -4.46 -5.65
C ILE A 19 38.38 -3.01 -5.69
N SER A 20 39.69 -2.77 -5.72
CA SER A 20 40.26 -1.43 -5.84
C SER A 20 39.78 -0.74 -7.12
N HIS A 21 39.74 -1.45 -8.25
CA HIS A 21 39.27 -0.91 -9.53
C HIS A 21 37.77 -0.56 -9.50
N LEU A 22 36.94 -1.39 -8.87
CA LEU A 22 35.50 -1.14 -8.78
C LEU A 22 35.17 0.04 -7.84
N ASN A 23 35.97 0.24 -6.79
CA ASN A 23 35.80 1.34 -5.83
C ASN A 23 36.45 2.66 -6.26
N ASP A 24 37.34 2.66 -7.26
CA ASP A 24 38.01 3.87 -7.73
C ASP A 24 37.01 4.88 -8.32
N PRO A 25 36.92 6.12 -7.77
CA PRO A 25 36.01 7.16 -8.28
C PRO A 25 36.46 7.74 -9.62
N GLU A 26 37.72 7.58 -10.02
CA GLU A 26 38.26 8.10 -11.29
C GLU A 26 37.91 7.21 -12.50
N ILE A 27 37.43 5.99 -12.24
CA ILE A 27 37.08 5.02 -13.27
C ILE A 27 35.63 5.19 -13.72
N SER A 28 35.40 5.26 -15.02
CA SER A 28 34.05 5.43 -15.59
C SER A 28 33.14 4.23 -15.31
N GLU A 29 31.85 4.50 -15.12
CA GLU A 29 30.84 3.44 -14.89
C GLU A 29 30.73 2.42 -16.03
N GLN A 30 31.03 2.86 -17.26
CA GLN A 30 31.10 1.96 -18.42
C GLN A 30 32.25 0.96 -18.26
N ARG A 31 33.42 1.41 -17.82
CA ARG A 31 34.59 0.53 -17.63
C ARG A 31 34.36 -0.44 -16.47
N LYS A 32 33.72 0.01 -15.40
CA LYS A 32 33.26 -0.86 -14.29
C LYS A 32 32.25 -1.91 -14.79
N GLN A 33 31.32 -1.52 -15.66
CA GLN A 33 30.38 -2.46 -16.29
C GLN A 33 31.11 -3.50 -17.14
N ASP A 34 32.10 -3.10 -17.94
CA ASP A 34 32.85 -4.00 -18.82
C ASP A 34 33.64 -5.04 -18.00
N VAL A 35 34.26 -4.62 -16.89
CA VAL A 35 34.96 -5.52 -15.95
C VAL A 35 33.99 -6.53 -15.32
N LEU A 36 32.81 -6.08 -14.85
CA LEU A 36 31.79 -6.98 -14.30
C LEU A 36 31.21 -7.92 -15.36
N GLN A 37 31.06 -7.45 -16.61
CA GLN A 37 30.63 -8.27 -17.74
C GLN A 37 31.64 -9.38 -18.02
N GLN A 38 32.93 -9.05 -18.02
CA GLN A 38 34.02 -10.02 -18.19
C GLN A 38 34.05 -11.02 -17.04
N LEU A 39 33.94 -10.56 -15.79
CA LEU A 39 33.88 -11.44 -14.62
C LEU A 39 32.68 -12.39 -14.69
N ALA A 40 31.49 -11.88 -15.03
CA ALA A 40 30.30 -12.70 -15.20
C ALA A 40 30.48 -13.75 -16.32
N SER A 41 31.16 -13.40 -17.41
CA SER A 41 31.46 -14.34 -18.50
C SER A 41 32.47 -15.41 -18.09
N TRP A 42 33.48 -15.03 -17.30
CA TRP A 42 34.49 -15.94 -16.75
C TRP A 42 33.91 -16.90 -15.71
N LEU A 43 32.90 -16.47 -14.95
CA LEU A 43 32.16 -17.35 -14.03
C LEU A 43 31.18 -18.29 -14.77
N LYS A 44 30.73 -17.92 -15.98
CA LYS A 44 29.79 -18.70 -16.80
C LYS A 44 30.43 -19.81 -17.64
N THR A 45 31.74 -19.81 -17.86
CA THR A 45 32.42 -20.90 -18.56
C THR A 45 32.41 -22.16 -17.69
N GLU A 46 31.30 -22.89 -17.76
CA GLU A 46 31.15 -24.25 -17.23
C GLU A 46 32.03 -25.18 -18.06
N GLU A 47 33.04 -25.80 -17.45
CA GLU A 47 33.66 -27.00 -18.01
C GLU A 47 32.84 -28.24 -17.62
N GLU A 48 32.85 -29.24 -18.50
CA GLU A 48 32.03 -30.45 -18.49
C GLU A 48 31.83 -31.05 -17.08
N GLY A 49 30.63 -30.89 -16.52
CA GLY A 49 30.23 -31.52 -15.24
C GLY A 49 29.62 -30.60 -14.20
N GLY A 50 29.57 -29.28 -14.44
CA GLY A 50 28.84 -28.33 -13.57
C GLY A 50 29.53 -28.05 -12.22
N ILE A 51 30.83 -28.32 -12.12
CA ILE A 51 31.68 -28.02 -10.97
C ILE A 51 32.65 -26.92 -11.38
N LEU A 52 32.67 -25.81 -10.64
CA LEU A 52 33.65 -24.73 -10.84
C LEU A 52 35.05 -25.23 -10.45
N PRO A 53 36.11 -24.88 -11.22
CA PRO A 53 37.49 -25.17 -10.85
C PRO A 53 37.81 -24.62 -9.44
N GLU A 54 38.67 -25.33 -8.70
CA GLU A 54 39.04 -25.00 -7.31
C GLU A 54 39.56 -23.56 -7.18
N ASP A 55 40.36 -23.11 -8.15
CA ASP A 55 40.89 -21.75 -8.23
C ASP A 55 39.80 -20.66 -8.35
N ARG A 56 38.64 -20.99 -8.95
CA ARG A 56 37.50 -20.07 -9.02
C ARG A 56 36.70 -20.07 -7.71
N LEU A 57 36.67 -21.19 -7.00
CA LEU A 57 36.01 -21.30 -5.71
C LEU A 57 36.74 -20.48 -4.63
N THR A 58 38.08 -20.62 -4.55
CA THR A 58 38.91 -19.82 -3.65
C THR A 58 38.79 -18.33 -3.95
N PHE A 59 38.78 -17.94 -5.23
CA PHE A 59 38.56 -16.56 -5.63
C PHE A 59 37.19 -16.01 -5.21
N LEU A 60 36.11 -16.79 -5.33
CA LEU A 60 34.77 -16.38 -4.87
C LEU A 60 34.68 -16.29 -3.35
N ASP A 61 35.40 -17.15 -2.62
CA ASP A 61 35.51 -17.05 -1.16
C ASP A 61 36.21 -15.74 -0.75
N GLU A 62 37.33 -15.38 -1.38
CA GLU A 62 38.04 -14.12 -1.12
C GLU A 62 37.17 -12.88 -1.35
N LEU A 63 36.27 -12.92 -2.34
CA LEU A 63 35.40 -11.80 -2.70
C LEU A 63 34.08 -11.75 -1.92
N SER A 64 33.81 -12.73 -1.06
CA SER A 64 32.50 -12.93 -0.43
C SER A 64 32.06 -11.78 0.49
N LEU A 65 32.99 -10.96 0.99
CA LEU A 65 32.67 -9.84 1.88
C LEU A 65 32.47 -8.51 1.13
N ASP A 66 33.34 -8.18 0.18
CA ASP A 66 33.38 -6.84 -0.42
C ASP A 66 32.50 -6.73 -1.66
N LEU A 67 32.54 -7.74 -2.53
CA LEU A 67 31.90 -7.68 -3.84
C LEU A 67 30.36 -7.60 -3.77
N PRO A 68 29.65 -8.28 -2.84
CA PRO A 68 28.20 -8.12 -2.71
C PRO A 68 27.80 -6.67 -2.43
N SER A 69 28.51 -5.98 -1.52
CA SER A 69 28.23 -4.58 -1.18
C SER A 69 28.38 -3.67 -2.41
N ILE A 70 29.46 -3.83 -3.17
CA ILE A 70 29.70 -3.06 -4.41
C ILE A 70 28.57 -3.26 -5.41
N ILE A 71 28.13 -4.51 -5.60
CA ILE A 71 27.00 -4.84 -6.48
C ILE A 71 25.72 -4.14 -6.00
N LEU A 72 25.42 -4.21 -4.70
CA LEU A 72 24.24 -3.57 -4.11
C LEU A 72 24.26 -2.04 -4.29
N HIS A 73 25.39 -1.37 -4.04
CA HIS A 73 25.53 0.07 -4.27
C HIS A 73 25.34 0.43 -5.74
N ARG A 74 25.86 -0.38 -6.66
CA ARG A 74 25.68 -0.17 -8.10
C ARG A 74 24.22 -0.33 -8.53
N VAL A 75 23.53 -1.36 -8.04
CA VAL A 75 22.13 -1.61 -8.36
C VAL A 75 21.23 -0.54 -7.72
N GLY A 76 21.52 -0.10 -6.50
CA GLY A 76 20.76 0.92 -5.77
C GLY A 76 21.00 2.36 -6.26
N SER A 77 22.19 2.70 -6.75
CA SER A 77 22.60 4.09 -7.06
C SER A 77 22.29 4.59 -8.46
N LYS A 78 21.61 3.81 -9.33
CA LYS A 78 21.32 4.23 -10.72
C LYS A 78 20.38 5.45 -10.76
N LYS A 79 20.97 6.65 -10.74
CA LYS A 79 20.44 7.90 -11.32
C LYS A 79 20.51 7.80 -12.85
N THR A 80 19.66 8.56 -13.53
CA THR A 80 19.66 8.87 -14.97
C THR A 80 19.20 7.79 -15.96
N ALA A 81 17.95 7.95 -16.40
CA ALA A 81 17.59 8.20 -17.80
C ALA A 81 18.70 7.97 -18.84
N GLN A 82 18.94 6.72 -19.23
CA GLN A 82 19.35 6.37 -20.58
C GLN A 82 18.77 4.97 -20.87
N SER A 83 18.14 4.88 -22.04
CA SER A 83 17.39 3.75 -22.56
C SER A 83 18.11 2.41 -22.42
N LEU A 84 17.65 1.57 -21.51
CA LEU A 84 17.76 0.11 -21.61
C LEU A 84 16.34 -0.45 -21.44
N PRO A 85 15.93 -1.42 -22.26
CA PRO A 85 14.55 -1.94 -22.25
C PRO A 85 14.23 -2.65 -20.92
N PRO A 86 12.95 -2.65 -20.51
CA PRO A 86 12.53 -2.85 -19.13
C PRO A 86 12.48 -4.31 -18.67
N SER A 87 12.42 -4.45 -17.33
CA SER A 87 12.03 -5.59 -16.47
C SER A 87 12.73 -6.96 -16.60
N ALA A 88 13.02 -7.48 -17.79
CA ALA A 88 13.62 -8.81 -17.95
C ALA A 88 15.17 -8.82 -17.88
N THR A 89 15.80 -7.66 -18.14
CA THR A 89 17.26 -7.53 -18.30
C THR A 89 18.05 -7.47 -16.99
N ARG A 90 17.45 -7.10 -15.85
CA ARG A 90 18.19 -7.05 -14.56
C ARG A 90 18.44 -8.41 -13.93
N LEU A 91 17.52 -9.38 -14.07
CA LEU A 91 17.70 -10.74 -13.54
C LEU A 91 18.73 -11.56 -14.35
N ALA A 92 18.96 -11.20 -15.61
CA ALA A 92 20.00 -11.76 -16.47
C ALA A 92 21.29 -10.91 -16.54
N SER A 93 21.40 -9.89 -15.68
CA SER A 93 22.54 -8.97 -15.66
C SER A 93 23.83 -9.65 -15.19
N PRO A 94 25.01 -9.09 -15.54
CA PRO A 94 26.27 -9.55 -14.96
C PRO A 94 26.26 -9.45 -13.43
N ASP A 95 25.63 -8.40 -12.87
CA ASP A 95 25.46 -8.21 -11.43
C ASP A 95 24.72 -9.40 -10.78
N ALA A 96 23.62 -9.85 -11.39
CA ALA A 96 22.85 -11.00 -10.91
C ALA A 96 23.66 -12.32 -11.04
N THR A 97 24.40 -12.47 -12.14
CA THR A 97 25.25 -13.65 -12.38
C THR A 97 26.34 -13.78 -11.32
N ILE A 98 27.04 -12.67 -11.02
CA ILE A 98 28.12 -12.63 -10.03
C ILE A 98 27.55 -12.88 -8.64
N LEU A 99 26.48 -12.17 -8.26
CA LEU A 99 25.86 -12.35 -6.95
C LEU A 99 25.36 -13.79 -6.75
N ASN A 100 24.71 -14.39 -7.75
CA ASN A 100 24.28 -15.78 -7.68
C ASN A 100 25.47 -16.76 -7.55
N SER A 101 26.60 -16.46 -8.20
CA SER A 101 27.82 -17.26 -8.08
C SER A 101 28.42 -17.17 -6.67
N LEU A 102 28.51 -15.96 -6.10
CA LEU A 102 28.94 -15.74 -4.71
C LEU A 102 28.00 -16.43 -3.71
N VAL A 103 26.68 -16.29 -3.89
CA VAL A 103 25.68 -16.97 -3.06
C VAL A 103 25.82 -18.48 -3.15
N ARG A 104 26.13 -19.03 -4.34
CA ARG A 104 26.22 -20.47 -4.56
C ARG A 104 27.53 -21.07 -4.06
N HIS A 105 28.65 -20.39 -4.23
CA HIS A 105 29.99 -20.95 -4.05
C HIS A 105 30.84 -20.25 -2.98
N GLY A 106 30.58 -18.98 -2.69
CA GLY A 106 31.31 -18.22 -1.69
C GLY A 106 30.88 -18.52 -0.25
N SER A 107 31.55 -17.86 0.69
CA SER A 107 31.33 -17.94 2.13
C SER A 107 29.96 -17.38 2.51
N PRO A 108 29.00 -18.22 2.97
CA PRO A 108 27.64 -17.76 3.22
C PRO A 108 27.56 -16.67 4.29
N LYS A 109 28.41 -16.72 5.32
CA LYS A 109 28.41 -15.73 6.40
C LYS A 109 28.88 -14.36 5.93
N GLU A 110 29.94 -14.31 5.15
CA GLU A 110 30.50 -13.05 4.64
C GLU A 110 29.55 -12.43 3.63
N VAL A 111 29.00 -13.23 2.71
CA VAL A 111 27.96 -12.75 1.79
C VAL A 111 26.77 -12.22 2.59
N PHE A 112 26.28 -12.95 3.58
CA PHE A 112 25.16 -12.49 4.41
C PHE A 112 25.45 -11.16 5.10
N MET A 113 26.60 -11.04 5.78
CA MET A 113 26.99 -9.83 6.48
C MET A 113 27.10 -8.64 5.52
N ALA A 114 27.72 -8.84 4.35
CA ALA A 114 27.80 -7.84 3.32
C ALA A 114 26.41 -7.39 2.86
N LEU A 115 25.54 -8.33 2.48
CA LEU A 115 24.19 -8.03 2.03
C LEU A 115 23.38 -7.29 3.10
N THR A 116 23.31 -7.83 4.32
CA THR A 116 22.47 -7.24 5.38
C THR A 116 23.01 -5.89 5.84
N THR A 117 24.33 -5.73 5.94
CA THR A 117 24.92 -4.45 6.38
C THR A 117 24.63 -3.36 5.36
N THR A 118 24.85 -3.62 4.07
CA THR A 118 24.58 -2.66 3.00
C THR A 118 23.09 -2.33 2.89
N ILE A 119 22.21 -3.34 2.99
CA ILE A 119 20.76 -3.12 2.97
C ILE A 119 20.32 -2.28 4.17
N LEU A 120 20.79 -2.57 5.38
CA LEU A 120 20.42 -1.78 6.56
C LEU A 120 20.96 -0.34 6.45
N GLN A 121 22.17 -0.14 5.93
CA GLN A 121 22.72 1.20 5.65
C GLN A 121 21.79 1.99 4.71
N PHE A 122 21.41 1.39 3.59
CA PHE A 122 20.45 1.95 2.62
C PHE A 122 19.13 2.37 3.24
N LEU A 123 18.66 1.58 4.19
CA LEU A 123 17.38 1.83 4.83
C LEU A 123 17.50 2.89 5.96
N THR A 124 18.69 3.14 6.54
CA THR A 124 18.90 4.03 7.71
C THR A 124 19.14 5.48 7.30
N GLU A 125 19.74 5.70 6.14
CA GLU A 125 20.06 7.03 5.64
C GLU A 125 18.77 7.74 5.18
N SER A 126 18.23 8.61 6.03
CA SER A 126 17.03 9.39 5.70
C SER A 126 17.35 10.47 4.66
N PRO A 127 16.44 10.73 3.69
CA PRO A 127 16.51 11.92 2.86
C PRO A 127 16.00 13.12 3.67
N LEU A 128 16.81 13.65 4.58
CA LEU A 128 16.55 14.90 5.29
C LEU A 128 17.70 15.87 5.00
N ASP A 129 17.48 16.77 4.04
CA ASP A 129 17.67 18.22 4.21
C ASP A 129 17.43 18.97 2.87
N LEU A 130 16.23 19.54 2.75
CA LEU A 130 15.95 20.74 1.96
C LEU A 130 15.66 21.86 2.97
N ALA A 131 16.71 22.52 3.46
CA ALA A 131 16.65 23.82 4.15
C ALA A 131 18.06 24.51 4.07
N PRO A 132 18.12 25.86 4.15
CA PRO A 132 18.91 26.72 3.24
C PRO A 132 20.40 26.89 3.60
N PRO A 133 21.24 27.45 2.69
CA PRO A 133 22.69 27.50 2.89
C PRO A 133 23.04 28.54 3.96
N SER A 134 23.80 28.12 4.97
CA SER A 134 24.55 29.01 5.84
C SER A 134 26.04 28.83 5.52
N PRO A 135 26.81 29.92 5.31
CA PRO A 135 28.21 29.83 4.96
C PRO A 135 29.06 29.82 6.23
N SER A 136 29.86 28.78 6.42
CA SER A 136 31.09 28.88 7.21
C SER A 136 32.01 27.72 6.87
N GLU A 137 33.17 28.11 6.38
CA GLU A 137 34.37 27.30 6.19
C GLU A 137 34.69 26.50 7.46
N ASP A 138 34.98 25.21 7.34
CA ASP A 138 36.23 24.64 7.85
C ASP A 138 36.36 23.14 7.53
N HIS A 139 37.59 22.79 7.18
CA HIS A 139 38.05 21.49 6.72
C HIS A 139 37.97 20.40 7.81
N HIS A 140 37.26 19.30 7.53
CA HIS A 140 37.61 17.98 8.05
C HIS A 140 37.40 16.92 6.94
N VAL A 141 38.52 16.33 6.52
CA VAL A 141 38.59 15.17 5.62
C VAL A 141 38.14 13.94 6.40
N HIS A 142 36.89 13.53 6.19
CA HIS A 142 36.42 12.18 6.50
C HIS A 142 36.20 11.45 5.18
N ASP A 143 36.72 10.22 5.09
CA ASP A 143 36.63 9.32 3.95
C ASP A 143 35.21 9.28 3.35
N SER A 144 35.10 9.77 2.12
CA SER A 144 33.85 9.86 1.38
C SER A 144 33.41 8.47 0.93
N LEU A 145 32.58 7.80 1.74
CA LEU A 145 31.71 6.72 1.24
C LEU A 145 30.87 7.30 0.07
N PRO A 146 30.62 6.52 -1.00
CA PRO A 146 29.82 6.98 -2.12
C PRO A 146 28.43 7.37 -1.64
N ASN A 147 27.94 8.52 -2.12
CA ASN A 147 26.64 9.09 -1.77
C ASN A 147 25.52 8.02 -1.72
N PRO A 148 24.58 8.11 -0.76
CA PRO A 148 23.49 7.16 -0.61
C PRO A 148 22.69 6.95 -1.91
N PRO A 149 22.26 5.72 -2.21
CA PRO A 149 21.31 5.48 -3.30
C PRO A 149 19.99 6.17 -3.03
N ARG A 150 19.59 7.11 -3.90
CA ARG A 150 18.35 7.89 -3.76
C ARG A 150 17.09 7.17 -4.27
N ASN A 151 17.21 5.94 -4.82
CA ASN A 151 16.16 5.28 -5.60
C ASN A 151 15.87 3.83 -5.11
N LEU A 152 15.76 3.58 -3.81
CA LEU A 152 15.33 2.27 -3.27
C LEU A 152 13.84 1.97 -3.50
N ASP A 153 13.08 2.88 -4.11
CA ASP A 153 11.64 2.74 -4.31
C ASP A 153 11.27 1.79 -5.49
N ASP A 154 12.26 1.19 -6.16
CA ASP A 154 12.06 0.26 -7.28
C ASP A 154 11.87 -1.19 -6.79
N GLY A 155 10.66 -1.75 -6.97
CA GLY A 155 10.34 -3.15 -6.68
C GLY A 155 11.23 -4.18 -7.40
N THR A 156 11.98 -3.76 -8.43
CA THR A 156 13.00 -4.59 -9.08
C THR A 156 14.19 -4.89 -8.17
N PHE A 157 14.54 -3.96 -7.26
CA PHE A 157 15.61 -4.16 -6.28
C PHE A 157 15.25 -5.28 -5.28
N LEU A 158 14.01 -5.27 -4.77
CA LEU A 158 13.50 -6.33 -3.90
C LEU A 158 13.62 -7.71 -4.56
N ARG A 159 13.28 -7.83 -5.86
CA ARG A 159 13.39 -9.11 -6.59
C ARG A 159 14.83 -9.55 -6.82
N PHE A 160 15.72 -8.59 -7.07
CA PHE A 160 17.14 -8.86 -7.24
C PHE A 160 17.75 -9.46 -5.97
N ILE A 161 17.31 -9.01 -4.79
CA ILE A 161 17.96 -9.35 -3.53
C ILE A 161 17.25 -10.45 -2.72
N LEU A 162 15.92 -10.63 -2.88
CA LEU A 162 15.15 -11.57 -2.06
C LEU A 162 15.68 -12.99 -2.18
N SER A 163 15.90 -13.50 -3.40
CA SER A 163 16.38 -14.87 -3.63
C SER A 163 17.83 -15.11 -3.16
N PRO A 164 18.79 -14.21 -3.46
CA PRO A 164 20.11 -14.24 -2.84
C PRO A 164 20.06 -14.29 -1.32
N LEU A 165 19.34 -13.35 -0.69
CA LEU A 165 19.26 -13.23 0.76
C LEU A 165 18.63 -14.48 1.40
N SER A 166 17.52 -14.96 0.82
CA SER A 166 16.81 -16.18 1.19
C SER A 166 17.68 -17.44 1.09
N THR A 167 18.47 -17.55 0.02
CA THR A 167 19.36 -18.70 -0.18
C THR A 167 20.49 -18.72 0.84
N VAL A 168 21.10 -17.55 1.08
CA VAL A 168 22.22 -17.43 2.01
C VAL A 168 21.78 -17.68 3.45
N ILE A 169 20.65 -17.11 3.89
CA ILE A 169 20.16 -17.35 5.25
C ILE A 169 19.87 -18.83 5.49
N LEU A 170 19.25 -19.53 4.53
CA LEU A 170 18.99 -20.96 4.66
C LEU A 170 20.28 -21.77 4.71
N LYS A 171 21.30 -21.44 3.90
CA LYS A 171 22.63 -22.07 3.99
C LYS A 171 23.25 -21.89 5.37
N ILE A 172 23.18 -20.69 5.95
CA ILE A 172 23.69 -20.44 7.30
C ILE A 172 22.93 -21.26 8.33
N LEU A 173 21.59 -21.25 8.27
CA LEU A 173 20.74 -21.95 9.23
C LEU A 173 20.99 -23.46 9.22
N THR A 174 21.31 -24.09 8.09
CA THR A 174 21.64 -25.53 8.08
C THR A 174 22.84 -25.93 8.96
N LYS A 175 23.74 -24.98 9.25
CA LYS A 175 24.98 -25.23 10.01
C LYS A 175 25.10 -24.39 11.30
N SER A 176 24.17 -23.48 11.55
CA SER A 176 24.28 -22.52 12.66
C SER A 176 23.90 -23.15 14.00
N ARG A 177 24.73 -22.88 15.02
CA ARG A 177 24.40 -23.16 16.44
C ARG A 177 23.66 -22.01 17.11
N ASN A 178 23.68 -20.82 16.50
CA ASN A 178 22.96 -19.63 16.97
C ASN A 178 22.14 -19.06 15.80
N PRO A 179 20.97 -19.64 15.52
CA PRO A 179 20.17 -19.26 14.36
C PRO A 179 19.63 -17.82 14.45
N ARG A 180 19.32 -17.34 15.66
CA ARG A 180 18.73 -16.01 15.90
C ARG A 180 19.64 -14.86 15.47
N ALA A 181 20.95 -14.98 15.72
CA ALA A 181 21.93 -13.97 15.32
C ALA A 181 21.96 -13.66 13.81
N PHE A 182 21.45 -14.57 12.97
CA PHE A 182 21.32 -14.37 11.53
C PHE A 182 19.87 -14.16 11.09
N TYR A 183 18.92 -14.83 11.73
CA TYR A 183 17.52 -14.70 11.37
C TYR A 183 16.94 -13.33 11.71
N ASP A 184 17.40 -12.68 12.78
CA ASP A 184 16.91 -11.36 13.18
C ASP A 184 17.32 -10.26 12.18
N PRO A 185 18.60 -10.11 11.79
CA PRO A 185 19.00 -9.19 10.72
C PRO A 185 18.30 -9.49 9.39
N PHE A 186 18.06 -10.78 9.07
CA PHE A 186 17.31 -11.17 7.88
C PHE A 186 15.89 -10.60 7.90
N CYS A 187 15.17 -10.74 9.02
CA CYS A 187 13.82 -10.22 9.16
C CYS A 187 13.80 -8.69 9.08
N GLN A 188 14.73 -8.00 9.75
CA GLN A 188 14.86 -6.54 9.73
C GLN A 188 15.08 -6.02 8.30
N CYS A 189 16.03 -6.63 7.56
CA CYS A 189 16.28 -6.30 6.16
C CYS A 189 15.03 -6.50 5.32
N LEU A 190 14.36 -7.65 5.44
CA LEU A 190 13.21 -7.98 4.63
C LEU A 190 12.03 -7.02 4.91
N LEU A 191 11.72 -6.74 6.18
CA LEU A 191 10.66 -5.80 6.53
C LEU A 191 10.96 -4.38 6.06
N GLY A 192 12.20 -3.91 6.23
CA GLY A 192 12.61 -2.61 5.73
C GLY A 192 12.56 -2.49 4.21
N LEU A 193 12.98 -3.55 3.49
CA LEU A 193 12.84 -3.63 2.04
C LEU A 193 11.38 -3.66 1.61
N LEU A 194 10.50 -4.37 2.30
CA LEU A 194 9.07 -4.40 1.97
C LEU A 194 8.37 -3.06 2.25
N ASP A 195 8.76 -2.31 3.28
CA ASP A 195 8.19 -0.99 3.54
C ASP A 195 8.62 0.07 2.51
N ARG A 196 9.89 0.02 2.08
CA ARG A 196 10.41 0.95 1.06
C ARG A 196 10.01 0.54 -0.35
N CYS A 197 10.18 -0.73 -0.71
CA CYS A 197 9.99 -1.22 -2.07
C CYS A 197 8.60 -1.84 -2.32
N GLY A 198 7.82 -2.15 -1.28
CA GLY A 198 6.61 -2.98 -1.37
C GLY A 198 5.30 -2.22 -1.60
N GLY A 199 5.25 -0.89 -1.44
CA GLY A 199 3.97 -0.19 -1.52
C GLY A 199 3.94 1.34 -1.66
N ARG A 200 5.07 2.05 -1.67
CA ARG A 200 5.06 3.52 -1.90
C ARG A 200 5.21 3.82 -3.39
N GLY A 201 4.33 4.67 -3.89
CA GLY A 201 4.07 4.82 -5.31
C GLY A 201 5.19 5.45 -6.14
N GLU A 202 5.04 5.18 -7.44
CA GLU A 202 5.37 6.02 -8.60
C GLU A 202 6.77 5.93 -9.22
N SER A 203 6.81 5.27 -10.38
CA SER A 203 7.25 5.91 -11.62
C SER A 203 6.36 5.44 -12.77
N GLN A 204 5.41 6.31 -13.13
CA GLN A 204 4.40 6.17 -14.19
C GLN A 204 4.98 6.13 -15.62
N GLN A 205 6.13 5.51 -15.87
CA GLN A 205 6.77 5.59 -17.18
C GLN A 205 7.46 4.32 -17.69
N GLN A 206 7.34 3.17 -17.01
CA GLN A 206 7.99 1.93 -17.47
C GLN A 206 7.10 0.70 -17.27
N GLN A 207 5.92 0.74 -17.87
CA GLN A 207 4.96 -0.37 -17.82
C GLN A 207 4.32 -0.60 -19.19
N GLU A 208 5.14 -0.54 -20.24
CA GLU A 208 4.86 -1.15 -21.53
C GLU A 208 5.84 -2.33 -21.62
N ASP A 209 5.32 -3.57 -21.62
CA ASP A 209 5.93 -4.82 -22.14
C ASP A 209 5.73 -6.10 -21.31
N ASP A 210 5.09 -6.10 -20.13
CA ASP A 210 4.77 -7.35 -19.41
C ASP A 210 3.28 -7.44 -19.04
N ASP A 211 2.43 -7.73 -20.03
CA ASP A 211 0.95 -7.74 -19.95
C ASP A 211 0.32 -8.84 -19.07
N ASP A 212 1.07 -9.65 -18.31
CA ASP A 212 0.47 -10.78 -17.57
C ASP A 212 0.97 -11.03 -16.12
N GLU A 213 2.00 -10.32 -15.62
CA GLU A 213 2.73 -10.76 -14.41
C GLU A 213 2.48 -9.97 -13.10
N GLY A 214 1.69 -8.89 -13.07
CA GLY A 214 1.44 -8.02 -11.88
C GLY A 214 1.17 -8.76 -10.56
N VAL A 215 -0.02 -9.34 -10.41
CA VAL A 215 -0.40 -10.26 -9.33
C VAL A 215 0.59 -11.40 -9.13
N GLY A 216 1.11 -11.96 -10.24
CA GLY A 216 2.10 -13.03 -10.17
C GLY A 216 3.30 -12.61 -9.33
N ARG A 217 3.71 -11.34 -9.40
CA ARG A 217 4.86 -10.82 -8.65
C ARG A 217 4.61 -10.76 -7.16
N SER A 218 3.54 -10.10 -6.69
CA SER A 218 3.26 -9.99 -5.25
C SER A 218 3.02 -11.36 -4.61
N VAL A 219 2.36 -12.28 -5.34
CA VAL A 219 2.15 -13.66 -4.91
C VAL A 219 3.47 -14.44 -4.89
N LYS A 220 4.30 -14.36 -5.93
CA LYS A 220 5.64 -15.00 -5.97
C LYS A 220 6.52 -14.50 -4.82
N THR A 221 6.57 -13.18 -4.59
CA THR A 221 7.31 -12.58 -3.47
C THR A 221 6.84 -13.13 -2.14
N TYR A 222 5.53 -13.12 -1.87
CA TYR A 222 5.01 -13.64 -0.60
C TYR A 222 5.25 -15.15 -0.46
N GLN A 223 5.10 -15.91 -1.53
CA GLN A 223 5.36 -17.35 -1.56
C GLN A 223 6.81 -17.67 -1.20
N GLU A 224 7.77 -16.91 -1.74
CA GLU A 224 9.19 -17.07 -1.42
C GLU A 224 9.45 -16.81 0.08
N ILE A 225 8.83 -15.78 0.65
CA ILE A 225 8.92 -15.49 2.09
C ILE A 225 8.33 -16.65 2.91
N VAL A 226 7.18 -17.20 2.51
CA VAL A 226 6.57 -18.39 3.13
C VAL A 226 7.52 -19.57 3.10
N ASP A 227 8.11 -19.87 1.94
CA ASP A 227 9.01 -21.01 1.76
C ASP A 227 10.26 -20.89 2.65
N VAL A 228 10.85 -19.69 2.74
CA VAL A 228 12.03 -19.43 3.59
C VAL A 228 11.67 -19.56 5.06
N CYS A 229 10.55 -19.00 5.49
CA CYS A 229 10.06 -19.13 6.85
C CYS A 229 9.82 -20.60 7.23
N GLN A 230 9.15 -21.36 6.36
CA GLN A 230 8.89 -22.77 6.61
C GLN A 230 10.16 -23.60 6.71
N LYS A 231 11.13 -23.37 5.82
CA LYS A 231 12.44 -24.05 5.86
C LYS A 231 13.23 -23.65 7.10
N ALA A 232 13.22 -22.36 7.47
CA ALA A 232 13.88 -21.89 8.70
C ALA A 232 13.29 -22.57 9.95
N VAL A 233 11.97 -22.65 10.07
CA VAL A 233 11.29 -23.33 11.19
C VAL A 233 11.47 -24.84 11.14
N ALA A 234 11.60 -25.45 9.96
CA ALA A 234 11.93 -26.87 9.83
C ALA A 234 13.36 -27.19 10.30
N LEU A 235 14.30 -26.26 10.14
CA LEU A 235 15.67 -26.38 10.63
C LEU A 235 15.76 -26.05 12.13
N HIS A 236 15.05 -25.02 12.58
CA HIS A 236 15.12 -24.47 13.94
C HIS A 236 13.72 -24.11 14.44
N ALA A 237 13.12 -24.98 15.25
CA ALA A 237 11.76 -24.81 15.73
C ALA A 237 11.57 -23.56 16.62
N ASP A 238 12.63 -23.08 17.28
CA ASP A 238 12.60 -21.89 18.14
C ASP A 238 12.43 -20.58 17.35
N LEU A 239 12.53 -20.62 16.01
CA LEU A 239 12.25 -19.48 15.13
C LEU A 239 10.76 -19.34 14.77
N GLU A 240 9.90 -20.28 15.16
CA GLU A 240 8.49 -20.33 14.74
C GLU A 240 7.74 -19.02 15.00
N SER A 241 7.85 -18.46 16.21
CA SER A 241 7.16 -17.21 16.55
C SER A 241 7.60 -16.04 15.68
N LYS A 242 8.91 -15.89 15.43
CA LYS A 242 9.44 -14.81 14.58
C LYS A 242 9.03 -14.99 13.12
N ALA A 243 9.04 -16.23 12.62
CA ALA A 243 8.57 -16.55 11.28
C ALA A 243 7.08 -16.19 11.09
N ILE A 244 6.24 -16.50 12.07
CA ILE A 244 4.80 -16.15 12.06
C ILE A 244 4.61 -14.63 12.03
N LEU A 245 5.34 -13.88 12.88
CA LEU A 245 5.28 -12.42 12.92
C LEU A 245 5.77 -11.77 11.63
N LEU A 246 6.84 -12.31 11.03
CA LEU A 246 7.35 -11.89 9.73
C LEU A 246 6.29 -12.11 8.65
N LEU A 247 5.69 -13.30 8.57
CA LEU A 247 4.67 -13.63 7.57
C LEU A 247 3.43 -12.75 7.67
N ALA A 248 2.98 -12.44 8.89
CA ALA A 248 1.88 -11.54 9.12
C ALA A 248 2.24 -10.10 8.70
N SER A 249 3.39 -9.59 9.13
CA SER A 249 3.83 -8.23 8.79
C SER A 249 4.07 -8.05 7.28
N SER A 250 4.67 -9.04 6.62
CA SER A 250 4.84 -9.06 5.16
C SER A 250 3.50 -9.09 4.43
N ALA A 251 2.49 -9.80 4.93
CA ALA A 251 1.16 -9.79 4.32
C ALA A 251 0.54 -8.38 4.33
N ALA A 252 0.73 -7.61 5.41
CA ALA A 252 0.28 -6.22 5.44
C ALA A 252 1.03 -5.34 4.44
N LEU A 253 2.36 -5.41 4.42
CA LEU A 253 3.19 -4.57 3.56
C LEU A 253 2.95 -4.85 2.06
N ILE A 254 2.61 -6.09 1.69
CA ILE A 254 2.36 -6.48 0.30
C ILE A 254 0.89 -6.27 -0.09
N PHE A 255 -0.06 -6.63 0.79
CA PHE A 255 -1.48 -6.75 0.42
C PHE A 255 -2.44 -5.79 1.15
N ALA A 256 -2.02 -5.16 2.26
CA ALA A 256 -2.76 -4.05 2.89
C ALA A 256 -2.25 -2.70 2.39
N SER A 257 -1.86 -2.60 1.11
CA SER A 257 -1.43 -1.37 0.47
C SER A 257 -2.54 -0.84 -0.46
N PRO A 258 -2.72 0.49 -0.61
CA PRO A 258 -3.65 1.05 -1.60
C PRO A 258 -3.29 0.67 -3.03
N SER A 259 -2.01 0.35 -3.29
CA SER A 259 -1.50 -0.10 -4.58
C SER A 259 -1.71 -1.60 -4.85
N ASN A 260 -2.31 -2.34 -3.91
CA ASN A 260 -2.55 -3.77 -4.08
C ASN A 260 -3.59 -4.04 -5.19
N GLU A 261 -3.30 -5.04 -6.03
CA GLU A 261 -4.15 -5.48 -7.15
C GLU A 261 -5.36 -6.33 -6.71
N PHE A 262 -5.61 -6.51 -5.40
CA PHE A 262 -6.73 -7.30 -4.85
C PHE A 262 -7.86 -6.44 -4.28
N PRO A 263 -8.87 -6.09 -5.10
CA PRO A 263 -10.01 -5.26 -4.68
C PRO A 263 -11.10 -6.11 -4.00
N LEU A 264 -10.79 -6.69 -2.82
CA LEU A 264 -11.67 -7.63 -2.13
C LEU A 264 -13.06 -7.05 -1.84
N GLY A 265 -13.12 -5.81 -1.33
CA GLY A 265 -14.37 -5.16 -0.99
C GLY A 265 -15.21 -4.85 -2.23
N LYS A 266 -14.59 -4.30 -3.28
CA LYS A 266 -15.28 -3.99 -4.54
C LYS A 266 -15.81 -5.26 -5.21
N ALA A 267 -15.01 -6.33 -5.26
CA ALA A 267 -15.42 -7.61 -5.84
C ALA A 267 -16.59 -8.23 -5.06
N PHE A 268 -16.56 -8.19 -3.73
CA PHE A 268 -17.66 -8.67 -2.90
C PHE A 268 -18.95 -7.88 -3.13
N LEU A 269 -18.89 -6.55 -3.21
CA LEU A 269 -20.06 -5.72 -3.52
C LEU A 269 -20.64 -6.01 -4.91
N CYS A 270 -19.79 -6.24 -5.92
CA CYS A 270 -20.24 -6.63 -7.26
C CYS A 270 -20.88 -8.02 -7.28
N HIS A 271 -20.39 -8.96 -6.47
CA HIS A 271 -21.01 -10.27 -6.31
C HIS A 271 -22.41 -10.17 -5.68
N ARG A 272 -22.59 -9.26 -4.72
CA ARG A 272 -23.90 -9.00 -4.08
C ARG A 272 -24.88 -8.28 -5.00
N ASP A 273 -24.41 -7.26 -5.73
CA ASP A 273 -25.20 -6.51 -6.70
C ASP A 273 -24.35 -6.22 -7.95
N PRO A 274 -24.56 -6.99 -9.04
CA PRO A 274 -23.79 -6.88 -10.27
C PRO A 274 -23.82 -5.50 -10.93
N LYS A 275 -24.80 -4.66 -10.60
CA LYS A 275 -24.93 -3.31 -11.18
C LYS A 275 -23.74 -2.41 -10.81
N TRP A 276 -23.07 -2.67 -9.68
CA TRP A 276 -21.92 -1.87 -9.24
C TRP A 276 -20.69 -2.04 -10.11
N ARG A 277 -20.62 -3.13 -10.90
CA ARG A 277 -19.50 -3.41 -11.77
C ARG A 277 -19.22 -2.29 -12.77
N ALA A 278 -20.28 -1.75 -13.39
CA ALA A 278 -20.15 -0.66 -14.34
C ALA A 278 -19.66 0.64 -13.68
N SER A 279 -20.10 0.93 -12.46
CA SER A 279 -19.65 2.11 -11.70
C SER A 279 -18.18 2.01 -11.33
N PHE A 280 -17.74 0.88 -10.75
CA PHE A 280 -16.33 0.68 -10.42
C PHE A 280 -15.44 0.69 -11.68
N SER A 281 -15.87 0.03 -12.76
CA SER A 281 -15.14 0.02 -14.03
C SER A 281 -14.95 1.43 -14.61
N ARG A 282 -15.99 2.27 -14.56
CA ARG A 282 -15.91 3.66 -15.05
C ARG A 282 -14.94 4.50 -14.22
N LEU A 283 -14.99 4.39 -12.89
CA LEU A 283 -14.13 5.17 -12.00
C LEU A 283 -12.66 4.75 -12.12
N LEU A 284 -12.39 3.45 -12.16
CA LEU A 284 -11.04 2.94 -12.36
C LEU A 284 -10.44 3.40 -13.69
N ARG A 285 -11.25 3.51 -14.76
CA ARG A 285 -10.80 4.06 -16.06
C ARG A 285 -10.53 5.56 -16.01
N ALA A 286 -11.30 6.31 -15.22
CA ALA A 286 -11.21 7.77 -15.14
C ALA A 286 -10.07 8.25 -14.24
N GLU A 287 -9.64 7.43 -13.27
CA GLU A 287 -8.54 7.71 -12.34
C GLU A 287 -7.15 7.76 -12.98
N SER A 288 -7.04 7.74 -14.32
CA SER A 288 -5.79 7.54 -15.04
C SER A 288 -4.99 6.34 -14.53
N ALA A 289 -5.68 5.33 -13.98
CA ALA A 289 -5.10 4.02 -13.88
C ALA A 289 -4.59 3.69 -15.29
N PRO A 290 -3.35 3.19 -15.45
CA PRO A 290 -2.83 2.88 -16.78
C PRO A 290 -3.90 2.12 -17.54
N LYS A 291 -4.07 2.43 -18.84
CA LYS A 291 -5.16 1.86 -19.66
C LYS A 291 -5.23 0.32 -19.55
N ASP A 292 -4.11 -0.28 -19.13
CA ASP A 292 -3.89 -1.71 -18.92
C ASP A 292 -3.77 -2.14 -17.44
N SER A 293 -4.26 -1.33 -16.48
CA SER A 293 -4.28 -1.73 -15.07
C SER A 293 -5.18 -2.96 -14.89
N ARG A 294 -4.63 -4.03 -14.33
CA ARG A 294 -5.34 -5.30 -14.11
C ARG A 294 -6.63 -5.13 -13.30
N VAL A 295 -6.67 -4.19 -12.35
CA VAL A 295 -7.88 -3.85 -11.60
C VAL A 295 -8.96 -3.29 -12.54
N GLY A 296 -8.59 -2.44 -13.50
CA GLY A 296 -9.49 -1.96 -14.56
C GLY A 296 -9.98 -3.09 -15.47
N HIS A 297 -9.11 -4.04 -15.84
CA HIS A 297 -9.49 -5.23 -16.62
C HIS A 297 -10.42 -6.16 -15.85
N LEU A 298 -10.16 -6.39 -14.56
CA LEU A 298 -10.95 -7.27 -13.71
C LEU A 298 -12.43 -6.87 -13.71
N PHE A 299 -12.72 -5.57 -13.60
CA PHE A 299 -14.11 -5.08 -13.59
C PHE A 299 -14.68 -4.78 -14.98
N SER A 300 -13.85 -4.73 -16.04
CA SER A 300 -14.33 -4.55 -17.42
C SER A 300 -14.52 -5.85 -18.22
N ALA A 301 -13.95 -6.97 -17.77
CA ALA A 301 -14.13 -8.28 -18.38
C ALA A 301 -15.53 -8.88 -18.13
N GLU A 302 -15.91 -9.91 -18.89
CA GLU A 302 -17.15 -10.67 -18.68
C GLU A 302 -17.05 -11.68 -17.51
N THR A 303 -15.84 -11.99 -17.04
CA THR A 303 -15.57 -12.98 -15.99
C THR A 303 -15.93 -12.47 -14.59
N ASP A 304 -16.37 -13.33 -13.67
CA ASP A 304 -16.66 -12.92 -12.28
C ASP A 304 -15.38 -12.52 -11.53
N PRO A 305 -15.26 -11.26 -11.03
CA PRO A 305 -14.10 -10.81 -10.25
C PRO A 305 -13.80 -11.70 -9.04
N VAL A 306 -14.84 -12.29 -8.42
CA VAL A 306 -14.66 -13.19 -7.28
C VAL A 306 -13.86 -14.42 -7.68
N GLN A 307 -14.24 -15.09 -8.77
CA GLN A 307 -13.56 -16.30 -9.22
C GLN A 307 -12.10 -16.06 -9.58
N VAL A 308 -11.82 -14.94 -10.25
CA VAL A 308 -10.45 -14.56 -10.62
C VAL A 308 -9.59 -14.32 -9.38
N ILE A 309 -10.09 -13.56 -8.40
CA ILE A 309 -9.36 -13.32 -7.14
C ILE A 309 -9.19 -14.63 -6.35
N GLN A 310 -10.23 -15.48 -6.29
CA GLN A 310 -10.17 -16.78 -5.61
C GLN A 310 -9.07 -17.69 -6.18
N ALA A 311 -8.93 -17.75 -7.51
CA ALA A 311 -7.87 -18.52 -8.16
C ALA A 311 -6.47 -18.04 -7.78
N ILE A 312 -6.31 -16.74 -7.52
CA ILE A 312 -5.03 -16.13 -7.17
C ILE A 312 -4.68 -16.32 -5.69
N ILE A 313 -5.65 -16.20 -4.78
CA ILE A 313 -5.39 -16.33 -3.33
C ILE A 313 -5.25 -17.81 -2.91
N ALA A 314 -5.80 -18.75 -3.69
CA ALA A 314 -5.73 -20.18 -3.42
C ALA A 314 -4.29 -20.70 -3.16
N PRO A 315 -3.28 -20.42 -4.01
CA PRO A 315 -1.90 -20.83 -3.74
C PRO A 315 -1.33 -20.23 -2.44
N ILE A 316 -1.64 -18.96 -2.13
CA ILE A 316 -1.20 -18.30 -0.87
C ILE A 316 -1.74 -19.07 0.34
N LEU A 317 -3.05 -19.33 0.36
CA LEU A 317 -3.69 -20.05 1.45
C LEU A 317 -3.22 -21.50 1.56
N GLY A 318 -2.98 -22.15 0.41
CA GLY A 318 -2.42 -23.48 0.34
C GLY A 318 -1.01 -23.54 0.93
N ALA A 319 -0.18 -22.53 0.65
CA ALA A 319 1.17 -22.42 1.20
C ALA A 319 1.19 -22.18 2.72
N LEU A 320 0.16 -21.53 3.28
CA LEU A 320 0.04 -21.28 4.72
C LEU A 320 -0.65 -22.43 5.50
N ALA A 321 -1.24 -23.41 4.80
CA ALA A 321 -1.93 -24.54 5.43
C ALA A 321 -1.02 -25.51 6.23
N PRO A 322 0.24 -25.79 5.82
CA PRO A 322 1.14 -26.63 6.61
C PRO A 322 1.32 -26.09 8.03
N ARG A 323 1.34 -27.00 9.02
CA ARG A 323 1.61 -26.69 10.44
C ARG A 323 0.64 -25.67 11.08
N GLN A 324 -0.55 -25.50 10.51
CA GLN A 324 -1.56 -24.54 11.01
C GLN A 324 -1.04 -23.09 11.05
N ILE A 325 -0.10 -22.73 10.17
CA ILE A 325 0.50 -21.38 10.16
C ILE A 325 -0.58 -20.34 9.91
N LYS A 326 -1.50 -20.60 8.98
CA LYS A 326 -2.67 -19.75 8.72
C LYS A 326 -3.47 -19.50 9.99
N GLU A 327 -3.83 -20.53 10.74
CA GLU A 327 -4.59 -20.40 11.99
C GLU A 327 -3.81 -19.63 13.05
N LYS A 328 -2.50 -19.88 13.19
CA LYS A 328 -1.62 -19.14 14.11
C LYS A 328 -1.53 -17.66 13.75
N ILE A 329 -1.44 -17.33 12.46
CA ILE A 329 -1.46 -15.93 11.99
C ILE A 329 -2.79 -15.27 12.32
N ILE A 330 -3.92 -15.93 12.05
CA ILE A 330 -5.26 -15.38 12.35
C ILE A 330 -5.46 -15.19 13.86
N GLN A 331 -4.83 -16.01 14.70
CA GLN A 331 -4.87 -15.84 16.17
C GLN A 331 -4.12 -14.58 16.65
N ILE A 332 -3.20 -14.02 15.86
CA ILE A 332 -2.50 -12.76 16.21
C ILE A 332 -3.48 -11.58 16.26
N SER A 333 -4.51 -11.58 15.41
CA SER A 333 -5.58 -10.58 15.42
C SER A 333 -6.69 -10.92 16.44
N GLY A 334 -6.34 -11.59 17.53
CA GLY A 334 -7.21 -11.68 18.70
C GLY A 334 -7.02 -10.46 19.60
N PRO A 335 -7.96 -10.18 20.52
CA PRO A 335 -7.76 -9.13 21.51
C PRO A 335 -6.50 -9.45 22.33
N LEU A 336 -5.44 -8.69 22.07
CA LEU A 336 -4.28 -8.57 22.95
C LEU A 336 -4.77 -7.88 24.23
N VAL A 337 -5.36 -8.68 25.11
CA VAL A 337 -5.82 -8.25 26.43
C VAL A 337 -4.56 -7.93 27.23
N ALA A 338 -4.31 -6.65 27.45
CA ALA A 338 -3.23 -6.16 28.29
C ALA A 338 -3.18 -6.95 29.61
N GLY A 339 -2.25 -7.89 29.72
CA GLY A 339 -2.20 -8.76 30.89
C GLY A 339 -1.41 -10.05 30.72
N SER A 340 -0.09 -9.94 30.75
CA SER A 340 0.90 -10.96 31.15
C SER A 340 1.52 -11.90 30.10
N GLU A 341 0.91 -12.16 28.93
CA GLU A 341 1.60 -12.86 27.82
C GLU A 341 2.14 -11.91 26.73
N ASP A 342 1.68 -10.65 26.74
CA ASP A 342 1.90 -9.63 25.69
C ASP A 342 3.34 -9.09 25.61
N ASN A 343 4.12 -9.21 26.68
CA ASN A 343 5.49 -8.70 26.71
C ASN A 343 6.41 -9.46 25.74
N HIS A 344 6.11 -10.73 25.45
CA HIS A 344 6.97 -11.55 24.58
C HIS A 344 6.76 -11.27 23.10
N LEU A 345 5.51 -11.04 22.66
CA LEU A 345 5.23 -10.67 21.26
C LEU A 345 5.69 -9.24 20.96
N LEU A 346 5.46 -8.31 21.90
CA LEU A 346 5.98 -6.94 21.78
C LEU A 346 7.51 -6.92 21.76
N ALA A 347 8.17 -7.62 22.68
CA ALA A 347 9.63 -7.73 22.67
C ALA A 347 10.16 -8.39 21.39
N SER A 348 9.49 -9.44 20.90
CA SER A 348 9.88 -10.08 19.63
C SER A 348 9.69 -9.15 18.44
N LEU A 349 8.64 -8.33 18.42
CA LEU A 349 8.41 -7.33 17.36
C LEU A 349 9.41 -6.17 17.45
N ASP A 350 9.76 -5.73 18.65
CA ASP A 350 10.80 -4.72 18.85
C ASP A 350 12.17 -5.22 18.37
N GLU A 351 12.50 -6.50 18.59
CA GLU A 351 13.70 -7.14 18.05
C GLU A 351 13.69 -7.26 16.52
N LEU A 352 12.51 -7.38 15.90
CA LEU A 352 12.33 -7.45 14.44
C LEU A 352 12.22 -6.06 13.78
N GLY A 353 12.03 -5.02 14.60
CA GLY A 353 11.82 -3.66 14.14
C GLY A 353 13.06 -3.09 13.46
N TYR A 354 12.81 -2.16 12.54
CA TYR A 354 13.87 -1.51 11.78
C TYR A 354 13.52 -0.05 11.50
N GLY A 355 14.44 0.89 11.81
CA GLY A 355 14.25 2.31 11.54
C GLY A 355 12.91 2.84 12.05
N THR A 356 12.07 3.35 11.14
CA THR A 356 10.73 3.84 11.44
C THR A 356 9.71 2.75 11.73
N LEU A 357 9.92 1.52 11.23
CA LEU A 357 9.10 0.34 11.48
C LEU A 357 9.46 -0.32 12.82
N SER A 358 9.32 0.39 13.93
CA SER A 358 9.56 -0.14 15.28
C SER A 358 8.34 0.04 16.19
N GLY A 359 8.26 -0.79 17.23
CA GLY A 359 7.21 -0.71 18.26
C GLY A 359 5.78 -0.82 17.72
N HIS A 360 4.95 0.17 18.08
CA HIS A 360 3.51 0.18 17.78
C HIS A 360 3.17 0.10 16.28
N GLN A 361 4.05 0.59 15.40
CA GLN A 361 3.80 0.50 13.95
C GLN A 361 3.86 -0.94 13.46
N LEU A 362 4.86 -1.71 13.91
CA LEU A 362 5.00 -3.10 13.51
C LEU A 362 3.86 -3.94 14.10
N VAL A 363 3.48 -3.71 15.36
CA VAL A 363 2.29 -4.33 15.97
C VAL A 363 1.04 -4.11 15.12
N ARG A 364 0.81 -2.86 14.70
CA ARG A 364 -0.32 -2.52 13.84
C ARG A 364 -0.25 -3.25 12.50
N LEU A 365 0.91 -3.27 11.85
CA LEU A 365 1.11 -3.96 10.57
C LEU A 365 0.89 -5.47 10.72
N THR A 366 1.46 -6.11 11.73
CA THR A 366 1.26 -7.53 12.00
C THR A 366 -0.22 -7.87 12.16
N ARG A 367 -0.98 -7.06 12.93
CA ARG A 367 -2.44 -7.25 13.07
C ARG A 367 -3.20 -7.03 11.78
N GLN A 368 -2.89 -5.97 11.03
CA GLN A 368 -3.49 -5.73 9.71
C GLN A 368 -3.23 -6.91 8.76
N GLY A 369 -2.02 -7.46 8.77
CA GLY A 369 -1.65 -8.60 7.94
C GLY A 369 -2.34 -9.89 8.35
N ALA A 370 -2.51 -10.13 9.65
CA ALA A 370 -3.33 -11.23 10.15
C ALA A 370 -4.78 -11.12 9.65
N LEU A 371 -5.37 -9.92 9.72
CA LEU A 371 -6.70 -9.65 9.18
C LEU A 371 -6.76 -9.77 7.65
N VAL A 372 -5.71 -9.42 6.91
CA VAL A 372 -5.63 -9.68 5.46
C VAL A 372 -5.70 -11.18 5.17
N ILE A 373 -4.91 -12.00 5.88
CA ILE A 373 -4.93 -13.46 5.68
C ILE A 373 -6.31 -14.02 6.06
N GLN A 374 -6.94 -13.51 7.12
CA GLN A 374 -8.32 -13.85 7.47
C GLN A 374 -9.30 -13.44 6.35
N ALA A 375 -9.11 -12.26 5.76
CA ALA A 375 -9.92 -11.78 4.62
C ALA A 375 -9.75 -12.70 3.42
N PHE A 376 -8.53 -13.13 3.07
CA PHE A 376 -8.30 -14.10 2.00
C PHE A 376 -8.98 -15.44 2.28
N ASP A 377 -8.79 -16.01 3.48
CA ASP A 377 -9.42 -17.29 3.86
C ASP A 377 -10.95 -17.21 3.73
N ARG A 378 -11.55 -16.09 4.15
CA ARG A 378 -12.98 -15.86 4.04
C ARG A 378 -13.44 -15.62 2.61
N PHE A 379 -12.69 -14.84 1.84
CA PHE A 379 -12.99 -14.55 0.44
C PHE A 379 -12.96 -15.82 -0.41
N SER A 380 -12.04 -16.74 -0.12
CA SER A 380 -11.93 -18.05 -0.76
C SER A 380 -13.18 -18.94 -0.60
N LYS A 381 -14.01 -18.63 0.40
CA LYS A 381 -15.23 -19.38 0.75
C LYS A 381 -16.52 -18.72 0.24
N ILE A 382 -16.45 -17.55 -0.41
CA ILE A 382 -17.63 -16.91 -1.01
C ILE A 382 -18.23 -17.86 -2.04
N GLY A 383 -19.54 -18.13 -1.92
CA GLY A 383 -20.26 -19.09 -2.76
C GLY A 383 -20.24 -20.53 -2.27
N ALA A 384 -19.49 -20.85 -1.22
CA ALA A 384 -19.58 -22.13 -0.52
C ALA A 384 -20.56 -22.03 0.67
N ASP A 385 -21.36 -23.07 0.92
CA ASP A 385 -22.34 -23.15 2.03
C ASP A 385 -21.72 -23.22 3.44
N LYS A 386 -20.48 -22.76 3.61
CA LYS A 386 -19.78 -22.80 4.91
C LYS A 386 -20.08 -21.53 5.70
N GLU A 387 -20.40 -21.70 6.97
CA GLU A 387 -20.55 -20.57 7.88
C GLU A 387 -19.24 -19.77 7.96
N PRO A 388 -19.32 -18.43 7.88
CA PRO A 388 -18.14 -17.60 8.00
C PRO A 388 -17.54 -17.69 9.42
N THR A 389 -16.21 -17.75 9.50
CA THR A 389 -15.47 -17.62 10.74
C THR A 389 -15.76 -16.26 11.38
N GLN A 390 -15.98 -16.22 12.70
CA GLN A 390 -16.25 -14.99 13.44
C GLN A 390 -14.99 -14.10 13.43
N THR A 391 -15.16 -12.82 13.11
CA THR A 391 -14.10 -11.80 13.14
C THR A 391 -14.37 -10.84 14.30
N ASN A 392 -13.30 -10.35 14.94
CA ASN A 392 -13.44 -9.34 15.99
C ASN A 392 -13.71 -7.97 15.36
N LYS A 393 -14.99 -7.55 15.31
CA LYS A 393 -15.42 -6.29 14.67
C LYS A 393 -14.67 -5.08 15.20
N GLU A 394 -14.57 -4.92 16.53
CA GLU A 394 -13.95 -3.76 17.17
C GLU A 394 -12.48 -3.59 16.74
N GLU A 395 -11.79 -4.70 16.54
CA GLU A 395 -10.40 -4.70 16.08
C GLU A 395 -10.28 -4.29 14.61
N VAL A 396 -11.15 -4.81 13.74
CA VAL A 396 -11.21 -4.38 12.34
C VAL A 396 -11.51 -2.89 12.26
N GLU A 397 -12.51 -2.41 13.02
CA GLU A 397 -12.88 -1.00 13.11
C GLU A 397 -11.70 -0.13 13.54
N GLY A 398 -10.95 -0.55 14.57
CA GLY A 398 -9.76 0.13 15.07
C GLY A 398 -8.64 0.23 14.03
N LEU A 399 -8.45 -0.81 13.22
CA LEU A 399 -7.31 -0.93 12.28
C LEU A 399 -7.59 -0.42 10.86
N ILE A 400 -8.85 -0.15 10.50
CA ILE A 400 -9.21 0.47 9.21
C ILE A 400 -8.43 1.77 9.00
N ALA A 401 -7.83 1.89 7.83
CA ALA A 401 -6.97 2.99 7.40
C ALA A 401 -6.91 3.01 5.86
N PRO A 402 -6.37 4.05 5.21
CA PRO A 402 -6.29 4.12 3.75
C PRO A 402 -5.61 2.89 3.12
N SER A 403 -4.60 2.32 3.78
CA SER A 403 -3.87 1.14 3.32
C SER A 403 -4.70 -0.16 3.44
N PHE A 404 -5.53 -0.27 4.47
CA PHE A 404 -6.27 -1.49 4.82
C PHE A 404 -7.78 -1.41 4.50
N VAL A 405 -8.22 -0.42 3.72
CA VAL A 405 -9.65 -0.13 3.52
C VAL A 405 -10.42 -1.26 2.82
N GLU A 406 -9.85 -1.87 1.77
CA GLU A 406 -10.48 -2.94 0.99
C GLU A 406 -10.74 -4.20 1.84
N ALA A 407 -9.69 -4.72 2.47
CA ALA A 407 -9.78 -5.91 3.30
C ALA A 407 -10.61 -5.66 4.57
N GLY A 408 -10.46 -4.50 5.22
CA GLY A 408 -11.22 -4.14 6.41
C GLY A 408 -12.73 -4.03 6.13
N LEU A 409 -13.12 -3.33 5.07
CA LEU A 409 -14.53 -3.24 4.69
C LEU A 409 -15.10 -4.59 4.25
N PHE A 410 -14.33 -5.39 3.51
CA PHE A 410 -14.76 -6.75 3.17
C PHE A 410 -15.06 -7.58 4.42
N LEU A 411 -14.20 -7.56 5.44
CA LEU A 411 -14.40 -8.29 6.69
C LEU A 411 -15.69 -7.83 7.41
N LEU A 412 -15.91 -6.51 7.51
CA LEU A 412 -17.12 -5.96 8.14
C LEU A 412 -18.40 -6.36 7.37
N LEU A 413 -18.38 -6.30 6.03
CA LEU A 413 -19.55 -6.58 5.20
C LEU A 413 -19.88 -8.07 5.05
N SER A 414 -18.87 -8.93 5.17
CA SER A 414 -19.03 -10.37 4.94
C SER A 414 -19.56 -11.10 6.17
N GLU A 415 -19.66 -10.44 7.33
CA GLU A 415 -20.31 -10.98 8.53
C GLU A 415 -21.81 -11.11 8.37
N ARG A 416 -22.27 -12.36 8.38
CA ARG A 416 -23.67 -12.68 8.58
C ARG A 416 -23.97 -12.62 10.07
N SER A 417 -25.15 -12.06 10.38
CA SER A 417 -25.95 -12.26 11.58
C SER A 417 -26.07 -11.06 12.54
N GLU A 418 -27.34 -10.73 12.79
CA GLU A 418 -27.92 -10.23 14.03
C GLU A 418 -27.01 -9.32 14.88
N GLY A 419 -27.02 -8.03 14.61
CA GLY A 419 -26.39 -7.05 15.48
C GLY A 419 -25.07 -6.49 14.96
N LEU A 420 -24.97 -6.22 13.66
CA LEU A 420 -24.05 -5.19 13.18
C LEU A 420 -24.53 -3.85 13.75
N ARG A 421 -24.11 -3.55 14.99
CA ARG A 421 -24.26 -2.21 15.57
C ARG A 421 -23.19 -1.36 14.92
N LEU A 422 -23.52 -0.79 13.77
CA LEU A 422 -22.74 0.26 13.15
C LEU A 422 -22.56 1.39 14.19
N SER A 423 -21.35 1.54 14.70
CA SER A 423 -21.03 2.55 15.70
C SER A 423 -20.93 3.92 15.03
N GLU A 424 -21.32 4.99 15.74
CA GLU A 424 -21.14 6.36 15.25
C GLU A 424 -19.66 6.68 14.97
N GLU A 425 -18.76 6.05 15.73
CA GLU A 425 -17.30 6.16 15.56
C GLU A 425 -16.84 5.58 14.24
N LEU A 426 -17.28 4.35 13.92
CA LEU A 426 -16.98 3.73 12.63
C LEU A 426 -17.55 4.56 11.48
N GLY A 427 -18.81 5.00 11.58
CA GLY A 427 -19.42 5.81 10.52
C GLY A 427 -18.69 7.13 10.27
N SER A 428 -18.30 7.84 11.34
CA SER A 428 -17.52 9.09 11.23
C SER A 428 -16.12 8.83 10.66
N LYS A 429 -15.45 7.76 11.11
CA LYS A 429 -14.16 7.34 10.58
C LYS A 429 -14.21 7.04 9.09
N LEU A 430 -15.24 6.33 8.62
CA LEU A 430 -15.43 6.00 7.20
C LEU A 430 -15.71 7.26 6.36
N ILE A 431 -16.52 8.19 6.86
CA ILE A 431 -16.76 9.48 6.17
C ILE A 431 -15.45 10.27 6.03
N GLY A 432 -14.66 10.37 7.11
CA GLY A 432 -13.37 11.06 7.09
C GLY A 432 -12.34 10.38 6.17
N LEU A 433 -12.30 9.04 6.14
CA LEU A 433 -11.46 8.33 5.18
C LEU A 433 -11.85 8.65 3.75
N ALA A 434 -13.15 8.58 3.45
CA ALA A 434 -13.67 8.81 2.12
C ALA A 434 -13.56 10.28 1.66
N SER A 435 -13.37 11.22 2.59
CA SER A 435 -13.10 12.62 2.25
C SER A 435 -11.63 12.90 1.97
N SER A 436 -10.73 12.20 2.68
CA SER A 436 -9.30 12.24 2.43
C SER A 436 -8.83 11.39 1.25
N ASP A 437 -9.69 10.52 0.71
CA ASP A 437 -9.32 9.60 -0.37
C ASP A 437 -9.31 10.30 -1.74
N ALA A 438 -8.14 10.29 -2.38
CA ALA A 438 -7.94 10.88 -3.69
C ALA A 438 -8.48 10.00 -4.85
N THR A 439 -8.84 8.74 -4.57
CA THR A 439 -9.38 7.80 -5.57
C THR A 439 -10.90 7.73 -5.47
N GLY A 440 -11.59 7.99 -6.58
CA GLY A 440 -13.04 7.86 -6.65
C GLY A 440 -13.54 6.43 -6.37
N SER A 441 -12.74 5.40 -6.69
CA SER A 441 -13.09 3.99 -6.62
C SER A 441 -13.08 3.46 -5.19
N ASN A 442 -12.09 3.83 -4.35
CA ASN A 442 -12.11 3.51 -2.91
C ASN A 442 -13.19 4.31 -2.20
N ARG A 443 -13.39 5.57 -2.59
CA ARG A 443 -14.50 6.37 -2.06
C ARG A 443 -15.86 5.73 -2.34
N LEU A 444 -16.11 5.29 -3.57
CA LEU A 444 -17.34 4.57 -3.92
C LEU A 444 -17.48 3.30 -3.08
N LEU A 445 -16.41 2.53 -2.90
CA LEU A 445 -16.40 1.36 -2.02
C LEU A 445 -16.83 1.72 -0.60
N ILE A 446 -16.22 2.75 0.01
CA ILE A 446 -16.53 3.17 1.38
C ILE A 446 -18.01 3.52 1.53
N PHE A 447 -18.56 4.34 0.62
CA PHE A 447 -19.97 4.74 0.73
C PHE A 447 -20.95 3.63 0.43
N ARG A 448 -20.63 2.74 -0.50
CA ARG A 448 -21.47 1.57 -0.76
C ARG A 448 -21.47 0.62 0.44
N SER A 449 -20.32 0.45 1.06
CA SER A 449 -20.18 -0.34 2.27
C SER A 449 -20.98 0.29 3.42
N LEU A 450 -20.86 1.60 3.61
CA LEU A 450 -21.61 2.33 4.65
C LEU A 450 -23.12 2.26 4.40
N ALA A 451 -23.57 2.49 3.17
CA ALA A 451 -24.99 2.38 2.83
C ALA A 451 -25.54 0.97 3.06
N TYR A 452 -24.75 -0.07 2.77
CA TYR A 452 -25.09 -1.45 3.06
C TYR A 452 -25.24 -1.68 4.58
N MET A 453 -24.24 -1.28 5.37
CA MET A 453 -24.27 -1.40 6.83
C MET A 453 -25.42 -0.62 7.48
N VAL A 454 -25.74 0.59 6.98
CA VAL A 454 -26.89 1.38 7.46
C VAL A 454 -28.21 0.74 7.08
N HIS A 455 -28.31 0.12 5.90
CA HIS A 455 -29.53 -0.57 5.49
C HIS A 455 -29.82 -1.77 6.41
N ASP A 456 -28.79 -2.43 6.93
CA ASP A 456 -28.95 -3.55 7.87
C ASP A 456 -29.39 -3.10 9.30
N LEU A 457 -29.38 -1.80 9.59
CA LEU A 457 -29.96 -1.24 10.81
C LEU A 457 -31.50 -1.19 10.69
N ASP A 458 -32.20 -2.26 11.04
CA ASP A 458 -33.65 -2.23 11.20
C ASP A 458 -34.06 -1.98 12.66
N PRO A 459 -35.09 -1.15 12.92
CA PRO A 459 -36.05 -0.52 11.98
C PRO A 459 -35.62 0.85 11.40
N PRO A 460 -36.33 1.40 10.39
CA PRO A 460 -35.99 2.67 9.73
C PRO A 460 -35.70 3.89 10.63
N PRO A 461 -36.39 4.09 11.78
CA PRO A 461 -36.03 5.16 12.72
C PRO A 461 -34.61 5.06 13.25
N THR A 462 -34.09 3.86 13.49
CA THR A 462 -32.72 3.63 13.97
C THR A 462 -31.68 4.04 12.93
N ARG A 463 -31.97 3.84 11.63
CA ARG A 463 -31.15 4.37 10.52
C ARG A 463 -31.05 5.89 10.60
N LEU A 464 -32.18 6.55 10.82
CA LEU A 464 -32.24 8.01 10.90
C LEU A 464 -31.55 8.54 12.18
N GLU A 465 -31.68 7.85 13.32
CA GLU A 465 -30.97 8.19 14.56
C GLU A 465 -29.47 8.15 14.35
N PHE A 466 -28.97 7.09 13.73
CA PHE A 466 -27.57 6.95 13.39
C PHE A 466 -27.08 8.07 12.46
N LEU A 467 -27.83 8.37 11.38
CA LEU A 467 -27.49 9.45 10.45
C LEU A 467 -27.52 10.83 11.12
N ALA A 468 -28.47 11.07 12.03
CA ALA A 468 -28.53 12.30 12.83
C ALA A 468 -27.32 12.45 13.75
N ALA A 469 -26.89 11.34 14.39
CA ALA A 469 -25.75 11.33 15.27
C ALA A 469 -24.42 11.55 14.52
N LEU A 470 -24.27 10.94 13.34
CA LEU A 470 -23.14 11.22 12.44
C LEU A 470 -23.05 12.70 12.12
N ILE A 471 -24.17 13.33 11.74
CA ILE A 471 -24.21 14.76 11.47
C ILE A 471 -23.81 15.59 12.70
N GLY A 472 -24.22 15.17 13.90
CA GLY A 472 -23.84 15.85 15.14
C GLY A 472 -22.35 15.79 15.46
N ARG A 473 -21.64 14.73 15.03
CA ARG A 473 -20.20 14.53 15.27
C ARG A 473 -19.26 15.29 14.34
N HIS A 474 -19.77 15.99 13.32
CA HIS A 474 -18.99 16.91 12.49
C HIS A 474 -19.30 18.41 12.80
N PRO A 475 -19.00 18.91 14.03
CA PRO A 475 -19.41 20.23 14.52
C PRO A 475 -18.44 21.38 14.15
N SER A 476 -17.49 21.19 13.24
CA SER A 476 -16.59 22.24 12.74
C SER A 476 -17.31 23.37 11.99
N GLN A 477 -18.64 23.35 12.01
CA GLN A 477 -19.50 24.46 11.62
C GLN A 477 -20.16 25.09 12.85
N PRO A 478 -19.86 26.36 13.17
CA PRO A 478 -20.25 27.02 14.42
C PRO A 478 -21.77 27.14 14.66
N ASN A 479 -22.62 26.83 13.67
CA ASN A 479 -24.08 26.94 13.77
C ASN A 479 -24.78 25.66 14.26
N ILE A 480 -24.10 24.51 14.32
CA ILE A 480 -24.71 23.22 14.67
C ILE A 480 -24.85 23.04 16.19
N LYS A 481 -23.91 23.59 16.97
CA LYS A 481 -23.94 23.54 18.45
C LYS A 481 -25.21 24.16 19.04
N SER A 482 -25.74 25.23 18.46
CA SER A 482 -26.94 25.92 18.98
C SER A 482 -28.25 25.18 18.66
N ALA A 483 -28.31 24.46 17.54
CA ALA A 483 -29.45 23.63 17.15
C ALA A 483 -29.51 22.30 17.93
N LEU A 484 -28.35 21.71 18.25
CA LEU A 484 -28.26 20.44 18.98
C LEU A 484 -28.47 20.59 20.49
N VAL A 485 -27.97 21.67 21.11
CA VAL A 485 -28.08 21.89 22.57
C VAL A 485 -29.51 22.26 23.02
N LYS A 486 -30.42 22.62 22.11
CA LYS A 486 -31.83 22.92 22.44
C LYS A 486 -32.78 21.71 22.40
N ARG A 487 -32.30 20.53 22.04
CA ARG A 487 -33.17 19.36 21.78
C ARG A 487 -32.97 18.21 22.75
N ASP A 488 -32.69 18.55 24.01
CA ASP A 488 -32.76 17.58 25.07
C ASP A 488 -34.22 17.39 25.53
N ARG A 489 -34.63 16.12 25.56
CA ARG A 489 -35.87 15.53 26.10
C ARG A 489 -37.11 15.49 25.20
N LYS A 490 -37.36 14.24 24.76
CA LYS A 490 -38.60 13.59 24.28
C LYS A 490 -38.68 13.44 22.76
N ARG A 491 -38.44 12.18 22.33
CA ARG A 491 -38.94 11.48 21.13
C ARG A 491 -39.83 12.31 20.18
N GLU A 492 -39.28 13.33 19.54
CA GLU A 492 -39.80 13.83 18.28
C GLU A 492 -39.34 12.86 17.18
N PRO A 493 -40.13 12.61 16.14
CA PRO A 493 -39.70 11.73 15.06
C PRO A 493 -38.45 12.35 14.43
N ILE A 494 -37.33 11.63 14.40
CA ILE A 494 -36.03 12.08 13.85
C ILE A 494 -36.18 12.73 12.46
N ALA A 495 -37.21 12.31 11.70
CA ALA A 495 -37.70 12.94 10.47
C ALA A 495 -37.94 14.46 10.54
N SER A 496 -38.32 15.04 11.69
CA SER A 496 -38.49 16.49 11.88
C SER A 496 -37.21 17.21 12.29
N ILE A 497 -36.19 16.46 12.72
CA ILE A 497 -34.90 16.98 13.21
C ILE A 497 -33.87 17.03 12.09
N LEU A 498 -33.89 16.02 11.22
CA LEU A 498 -32.93 15.87 10.13
C LEU A 498 -33.00 17.00 9.08
N PRO A 499 -34.18 17.44 8.58
CA PRO A 499 -34.24 18.47 7.55
C PRO A 499 -33.67 19.81 8.02
N PRO A 500 -34.01 20.35 9.20
CA PRO A 500 -33.36 21.56 9.72
C PRO A 500 -31.84 21.42 9.91
N LEU A 501 -31.38 20.22 10.30
CA LEU A 501 -29.97 19.92 10.54
C LEU A 501 -29.17 19.82 9.22
N ILE A 502 -29.72 19.15 8.21
CA ILE A 502 -29.18 19.08 6.84
C ILE A 502 -29.15 20.48 6.23
N LEU A 503 -30.23 21.25 6.37
CA LEU A 503 -30.26 22.63 5.92
C LEU A 503 -29.29 23.50 6.70
N SER A 504 -29.16 23.33 8.01
CA SER A 504 -28.19 24.06 8.82
C SER A 504 -26.77 23.78 8.34
N LEU A 505 -26.40 22.50 8.13
CA LEU A 505 -25.14 22.12 7.50
C LEU A 505 -24.97 22.85 6.18
N ILE A 506 -25.91 22.70 5.24
CA ILE A 506 -25.85 23.32 3.91
C ILE A 506 -25.66 24.83 4.00
N HIS A 507 -26.35 25.52 4.90
CA HIS A 507 -26.25 26.96 5.10
C HIS A 507 -25.00 27.40 5.88
N SER A 508 -24.43 26.56 6.76
CA SER A 508 -23.19 26.91 7.47
C SER A 508 -21.93 26.80 6.63
N THR A 509 -22.05 26.41 5.36
CA THR A 509 -21.13 26.91 4.32
C THR A 509 -21.72 28.12 3.64
N PRO A 510 -21.14 29.30 3.83
CA PRO A 510 -20.92 30.17 2.70
C PRO A 510 -19.85 29.48 1.83
N PHE A 511 -20.30 28.81 0.77
CA PHE A 511 -19.44 28.22 -0.25
C PHE A 511 -18.96 29.36 -1.15
N ASP A 512 -17.80 29.94 -0.87
CA ASP A 512 -17.19 30.84 -1.83
C ASP A 512 -16.39 30.01 -2.83
N LEU A 513 -17.10 29.39 -3.78
CA LEU A 513 -16.48 28.75 -4.94
C LEU A 513 -15.57 29.75 -5.67
N ASN A 514 -15.85 31.05 -5.58
CA ASN A 514 -14.97 32.09 -6.10
C ASN A 514 -13.69 32.23 -5.28
N HIS A 515 -13.69 31.91 -3.98
CA HIS A 515 -12.46 31.88 -3.17
C HIS A 515 -11.57 30.71 -3.57
N VAL A 516 -12.17 29.54 -3.89
CA VAL A 516 -11.44 28.42 -4.50
C VAL A 516 -10.89 28.83 -5.87
N ASP A 517 -11.68 29.54 -6.69
CA ASP A 517 -11.23 30.06 -7.98
C ASP A 517 -10.06 31.05 -7.82
N GLN A 518 -10.17 31.98 -6.88
CA GLN A 518 -9.14 32.98 -6.59
C GLN A 518 -7.84 32.35 -6.09
N ALA A 519 -7.92 31.36 -5.19
CA ALA A 519 -6.76 30.65 -4.68
C ALA A 519 -6.07 29.78 -5.75
N LEU A 520 -6.86 29.17 -6.65
CA LEU A 520 -6.32 28.42 -7.78
C LEU A 520 -5.68 29.34 -8.84
N LEU A 521 -6.23 30.55 -9.01
CA LEU A 521 -5.67 31.57 -9.92
C LEU A 521 -4.46 32.30 -9.34
N SER A 522 -4.36 32.43 -8.01
CA SER A 522 -3.24 33.11 -7.35
C SER A 522 -1.95 32.29 -7.39
N GLY A 523 -2.05 30.95 -7.45
CA GLY A 523 -0.89 30.05 -7.46
C GLY A 523 -0.09 30.05 -6.15
N ASN A 524 -0.64 30.60 -5.07
CA ASN A 524 0.03 30.71 -3.79
C ASN A 524 -0.13 29.42 -2.97
N GLU A 525 0.97 28.70 -2.72
CA GLU A 525 0.96 27.38 -2.04
C GLU A 525 0.35 27.44 -0.62
N ASP A 526 0.44 28.58 0.07
CA ASP A 526 -0.16 28.75 1.40
C ASP A 526 -1.69 28.60 1.38
N ASP A 527 -2.33 29.01 0.28
CA ASP A 527 -3.78 28.94 0.10
C ASP A 527 -4.26 27.51 -0.24
N TRP A 528 -3.34 26.62 -0.67
CA TRP A 528 -3.69 25.28 -1.15
C TRP A 528 -4.15 24.36 -0.03
N SER A 529 -3.62 24.55 1.18
CA SER A 529 -4.09 23.86 2.38
C SER A 529 -5.56 24.17 2.68
N THR A 530 -5.96 25.43 2.49
CA THR A 530 -7.33 25.89 2.69
C THR A 530 -8.24 25.36 1.58
N VAL A 531 -7.77 25.35 0.33
CA VAL A 531 -8.51 24.76 -0.80
C VAL A 531 -8.70 23.25 -0.63
N ASP A 532 -7.68 22.52 -0.18
CA ASP A 532 -7.73 21.08 0.09
C ASP A 532 -8.80 20.76 1.15
N GLU A 533 -8.83 21.49 2.26
CA GLU A 533 -9.86 21.36 3.31
C GLU A 533 -11.25 21.73 2.79
N LEU A 534 -11.38 22.79 1.99
CA LEU A 534 -12.66 23.15 1.38
C LEU A 534 -13.18 22.07 0.42
N LEU A 535 -12.32 21.49 -0.43
CA LEU A 535 -12.68 20.42 -1.36
C LEU A 535 -13.07 19.13 -0.64
N LYS A 536 -12.30 18.70 0.36
CA LYS A 536 -12.68 17.58 1.25
C LYS A 536 -14.05 17.81 1.88
N TYR A 537 -14.31 19.04 2.27
CA TYR A 537 -15.56 19.41 2.90
C TYR A 537 -16.78 19.37 1.95
N VAL A 538 -16.61 19.79 0.69
CA VAL A 538 -17.61 19.59 -0.40
C VAL A 538 -17.95 18.12 -0.54
N VAL A 539 -16.89 17.33 -0.60
CA VAL A 539 -16.91 15.90 -0.80
C VAL A 539 -17.73 15.22 0.28
N GLU A 540 -17.46 15.52 1.56
CA GLU A 540 -18.20 14.99 2.72
C GLU A 540 -19.71 15.24 2.62
N ARG A 541 -20.10 16.44 2.19
CA ARG A 541 -21.52 16.82 2.11
C ARG A 541 -22.28 16.14 1.00
N LEU A 542 -21.69 16.10 -0.20
CA LEU A 542 -22.28 15.36 -1.32
C LEU A 542 -22.45 13.89 -0.93
N ASN A 543 -21.46 13.31 -0.25
CA ASN A 543 -21.55 11.93 0.22
C ASN A 543 -22.67 11.72 1.26
N LEU A 544 -22.84 12.65 2.20
CA LEU A 544 -23.91 12.59 3.19
C LEU A 544 -25.28 12.69 2.52
N VAL A 545 -25.45 13.61 1.57
CA VAL A 545 -26.69 13.74 0.77
C VAL A 545 -26.98 12.45 0.00
N TYR A 546 -25.96 11.88 -0.64
CA TYR A 546 -26.07 10.60 -1.33
C TYR A 546 -26.54 9.47 -0.39
N LEU A 547 -25.93 9.35 0.80
CA LEU A 547 -26.29 8.33 1.79
C LEU A 547 -27.74 8.49 2.25
N LEU A 548 -28.19 9.71 2.50
CA LEU A 548 -29.57 10.02 2.89
C LEU A 548 -30.57 9.68 1.77
N LEU A 549 -30.29 10.08 0.53
CA LEU A 549 -31.11 9.73 -0.64
C LEU A 549 -31.25 8.21 -0.80
N LYS A 550 -30.17 7.47 -0.52
CA LYS A 550 -30.14 6.01 -0.67
C LYS A 550 -30.89 5.27 0.44
N THR A 551 -30.82 5.77 1.67
CA THR A 551 -31.33 5.08 2.86
C THR A 551 -32.76 5.49 3.22
N ASP A 552 -33.19 6.71 2.89
CA ASP A 552 -34.55 7.20 3.14
C ASP A 552 -35.54 6.72 2.07
N THR A 553 -35.75 5.41 1.99
CA THR A 553 -36.59 4.80 0.96
C THR A 553 -38.04 5.26 1.00
N HIS A 554 -38.53 5.65 2.17
CA HIS A 554 -39.92 6.06 2.43
C HIS A 554 -40.10 7.60 2.41
N ASN A 555 -39.05 8.35 2.06
CA ASN A 555 -39.05 9.81 2.03
C ASN A 555 -39.49 10.45 3.37
N LEU A 556 -39.11 9.84 4.49
CA LEU A 556 -39.44 10.32 5.84
C LEU A 556 -38.83 11.71 6.10
N THR A 557 -37.70 12.01 5.49
CA THR A 557 -36.99 13.30 5.63
C THR A 557 -37.45 14.34 4.61
N GLY A 558 -38.20 13.95 3.57
CA GLY A 558 -38.51 14.82 2.43
C GLY A 558 -37.32 15.05 1.48
N ILE A 559 -36.21 14.30 1.64
CA ILE A 559 -35.01 14.47 0.81
C ILE A 559 -35.20 13.97 -0.62
N ARG A 560 -36.03 12.94 -0.82
CA ARG A 560 -36.32 12.39 -2.14
C ARG A 560 -37.33 13.28 -2.87
N THR A 561 -38.38 13.71 -2.17
CA THR A 561 -39.38 14.65 -2.69
C THR A 561 -39.83 15.64 -1.61
N GLY A 562 -40.09 16.90 -1.99
CA GLY A 562 -40.55 17.95 -1.08
C GLY A 562 -39.59 19.13 -0.96
N GLU A 563 -39.76 19.94 0.09
CA GLU A 563 -39.01 21.20 0.28
C GLU A 563 -37.51 20.98 0.50
N LEU A 564 -37.13 19.93 1.24
CA LEU A 564 -35.72 19.59 1.48
C LEU A 564 -35.02 19.20 0.17
N ASN A 565 -35.67 18.44 -0.71
CA ASN A 565 -35.16 18.13 -2.05
C ASN A 565 -34.87 19.39 -2.87
N ALA A 566 -35.83 20.31 -2.93
CA ALA A 566 -35.70 21.57 -3.68
C ALA A 566 -34.53 22.41 -3.14
N ARG A 567 -34.43 22.54 -1.81
CA ARG A 567 -33.35 23.30 -1.16
C ARG A 567 -31.97 22.66 -1.37
N ILE A 568 -31.83 21.34 -1.29
CA ILE A 568 -30.55 20.65 -1.56
C ILE A 568 -30.12 20.85 -3.01
N LYS A 569 -31.06 20.73 -3.95
CA LYS A 569 -30.79 21.01 -5.37
C LYS A 569 -30.28 22.43 -5.55
N GLN A 570 -31.00 23.41 -4.99
CA GLN A 570 -30.67 24.82 -5.13
C GLN A 570 -29.35 25.23 -4.47
N LEU A 571 -29.05 24.71 -3.27
CA LEU A 571 -27.97 25.20 -2.43
C LEU A 571 -26.67 24.40 -2.53
N LEU A 572 -26.71 23.15 -3.01
CA LEU A 572 -25.53 22.28 -3.10
C LEU A 572 -25.35 21.66 -4.49
N ILE A 573 -26.36 20.94 -5.00
CA ILE A 573 -26.18 20.17 -6.24
C ILE A 573 -26.00 21.08 -7.46
N SER A 574 -26.92 22.03 -7.68
CA SER A 574 -26.86 22.91 -8.86
C SER A 574 -25.64 23.84 -8.86
N PRO A 575 -25.25 24.50 -7.73
CA PRO A 575 -24.05 25.32 -7.69
C PRO A 575 -22.77 24.54 -7.97
N VAL A 576 -22.59 23.37 -7.33
CA VAL A 576 -21.40 22.53 -7.55
C VAL A 576 -21.38 21.97 -8.97
N HIS A 577 -22.53 21.58 -9.51
CA HIS A 577 -22.65 21.12 -10.90
C HIS A 577 -22.27 22.22 -11.90
N GLY A 578 -22.78 23.44 -11.74
CA GLY A 578 -22.43 24.57 -12.61
C GLY A 578 -20.93 24.86 -12.58
N TRP A 579 -20.35 24.93 -11.38
CA TRP A 579 -18.93 25.17 -11.18
C TRP A 579 -18.01 24.09 -11.78
N MET A 580 -18.42 22.81 -11.70
CA MET A 580 -17.71 21.71 -12.35
C MET A 580 -17.83 21.76 -13.88
N ALA A 581 -19.00 22.14 -14.40
CA ALA A 581 -19.24 22.25 -15.84
C ALA A 581 -18.38 23.36 -16.48
N ASP A 582 -18.26 24.50 -15.80
CA ASP A 582 -17.43 25.64 -16.26
C ASP A 582 -15.94 25.26 -16.36
N ARG A 583 -15.48 24.31 -15.53
CA ARG A 583 -14.09 23.80 -15.52
C ARG A 583 -13.82 22.65 -16.48
N THR A 584 -14.84 21.86 -16.81
CA THR A 584 -14.71 20.69 -17.70
C THR A 584 -15.03 21.02 -19.16
N GLY A 585 -15.83 22.07 -19.42
CA GLY A 585 -16.24 22.52 -20.76
C GLY A 585 -15.53 23.76 -21.30
N GLY A 586 -14.77 24.50 -20.49
CA GLY A 586 -14.11 25.76 -20.89
C GLY A 586 -12.70 25.58 -21.45
N GLN A 587 -12.44 26.14 -22.64
CA GLN A 587 -11.13 26.17 -23.30
C GLN A 587 -10.15 27.21 -22.68
N ASP A 588 -10.51 27.91 -21.60
CA ASP A 588 -9.79 29.11 -21.17
C ASP A 588 -9.09 29.01 -19.79
N ALA A 589 -7.78 29.24 -19.85
CA ALA A 589 -6.89 29.93 -18.90
C ALA A 589 -6.61 29.39 -17.47
N SER A 590 -7.42 28.51 -16.85
CA SER A 590 -7.14 27.97 -15.49
C SER A 590 -6.40 26.62 -15.47
N ALA A 591 -6.18 26.04 -16.65
CA ALA A 591 -5.55 24.73 -16.85
C ALA A 591 -4.08 24.55 -16.41
N PRO A 592 -3.23 25.58 -16.18
CA PRO A 592 -1.84 25.33 -15.77
C PRO A 592 -1.69 24.87 -14.32
N ALA A 593 -2.40 25.49 -13.36
CA ALA A 593 -2.21 25.23 -11.93
C ALA A 593 -2.77 23.88 -11.47
N ILE A 594 -3.89 23.43 -12.05
CA ILE A 594 -4.50 22.11 -11.78
C ILE A 594 -3.65 20.97 -12.36
N LYS A 595 -2.85 21.24 -13.41
CA LYS A 595 -1.94 20.25 -14.00
C LYS A 595 -0.66 20.03 -13.20
N THR A 596 -0.28 20.99 -12.35
CA THR A 596 0.96 20.92 -11.55
C THR A 596 0.79 20.18 -10.22
N ASP A 597 -0.43 20.08 -9.67
CA ASP A 597 -0.68 19.35 -8.42
C ASP A 597 -1.61 18.14 -8.59
N ARG A 598 -1.02 16.95 -8.48
CA ARG A 598 -1.72 15.67 -8.54
C ARG A 598 -2.76 15.51 -7.41
N ARG A 599 -2.50 16.06 -6.23
CA ARG A 599 -3.37 15.92 -5.06
C ARG A 599 -4.67 16.71 -5.25
N LEU A 600 -4.56 17.94 -5.72
CA LEU A 600 -5.71 18.81 -5.99
C LEU A 600 -6.55 18.29 -7.17
N ALA A 601 -5.90 17.78 -8.22
CA ALA A 601 -6.58 17.11 -9.33
C ALA A 601 -7.38 15.88 -8.85
N GLY A 602 -6.82 15.09 -7.94
CA GLY A 602 -7.51 13.96 -7.30
C GLY A 602 -8.76 14.38 -6.52
N LEU A 603 -8.69 15.46 -5.74
CA LEU A 603 -9.85 15.98 -4.98
C LEU A 603 -10.96 16.52 -5.88
N LEU A 604 -10.63 17.23 -6.96
CA LEU A 604 -11.61 17.71 -7.96
C LEU A 604 -12.31 16.54 -8.66
N PHE A 605 -11.56 15.50 -9.03
CA PHE A 605 -12.15 14.27 -9.53
C PHE A 605 -13.10 13.65 -8.51
N SER A 606 -12.69 13.61 -7.25
CA SER A 606 -13.52 13.17 -6.13
C SER A 606 -14.83 13.97 -6.03
N VAL A 607 -14.82 15.30 -6.14
CA VAL A 607 -16.05 16.12 -6.16
C VAL A 607 -17.00 15.68 -7.27
N THR A 608 -16.46 15.44 -8.47
CA THR A 608 -17.21 15.00 -9.66
C THR A 608 -17.97 13.71 -9.37
N VAL A 609 -17.28 12.69 -8.88
CA VAL A 609 -17.85 11.35 -8.64
C VAL A 609 -19.04 11.42 -7.68
N SER A 610 -18.93 12.19 -6.59
CA SER A 610 -20.02 12.23 -5.62
C SER A 610 -21.18 13.12 -6.01
N LEU A 611 -20.93 14.13 -6.84
CA LEU A 611 -22.00 14.85 -7.49
C LEU A 611 -22.78 13.91 -8.43
N GLU A 612 -22.09 13.13 -9.27
CA GLU A 612 -22.73 12.14 -10.17
C GLU A 612 -23.59 11.14 -9.39
N LEU A 613 -23.05 10.58 -8.30
CA LEU A 613 -23.80 9.64 -7.45
C LEU A 613 -25.10 10.25 -6.88
N CYS A 614 -25.09 11.54 -6.51
CA CYS A 614 -26.29 12.24 -6.05
C CYS A 614 -27.28 12.44 -7.20
N VAL A 615 -26.81 12.90 -8.35
CA VAL A 615 -27.63 13.17 -9.53
C VAL A 615 -28.31 11.89 -10.03
N ASP A 616 -27.57 10.78 -10.07
CA ASP A 616 -28.10 9.46 -10.47
C ASP A 616 -29.30 9.04 -9.62
N LEU A 617 -29.23 9.21 -8.29
CA LEU A 617 -30.36 8.90 -7.40
C LEU A 617 -31.51 9.89 -7.56
N LEU A 618 -31.21 11.17 -7.74
CA LEU A 618 -32.22 12.21 -7.92
C LEU A 618 -33.00 12.07 -9.23
N ASN A 619 -32.39 11.52 -10.28
CA ASN A 619 -33.04 11.26 -11.57
C ASN A 619 -33.90 9.98 -11.58
N GLN A 620 -33.75 9.10 -10.58
CA GLN A 620 -34.53 7.87 -10.41
C GLN A 620 -35.80 8.07 -9.56
N ILE A 621 -35.97 9.27 -8.99
CA ILE A 621 -37.11 9.67 -8.15
C ILE A 621 -38.04 10.52 -9.01
#